data_AF-A0A563VV14-F1
#
_entry.id   AF-A0A563VV14-F1
#
_cell.length_a   1.000
_cell.length_b   1.000
_cell.length_c   1.000
_cell.angle_alpha   90.00
_cell.angle_beta   90.00
_cell.angle_gamma   90.00
#
_symmetry.space_group_name_H-M   'P 1'
#
loop_
_entity.id
_entity.type
_entity.pdbx_description
1 polymer ?
#
loop_
_entity_poly.entity_id
_entity_poly.type
_entity_poly.pdbx_seq_one_letter_code
_entity_poly.pdbx_strand_id
1 'polypeptide(L)'
;MLLGFKTELKVNNTQKILLAKHAGVARHAWNWGLSLTKNILDNNKNNPEAKIKFPTSIDLHKWLVALVKPEYSWYYEVSKCAPQYALRHLRRAWDDCFKKTKLPPRFKKKGKSDSFTLDGSINVEPNRIKVPRIGWLKTYERLPQGTNPKSVTISKRANKWFISFKIESTPNTSRLSQKSFKLIEIKH
;
A
#
# COMPACT_ATOMS: atom_id res chain seq x y z
N MET A 1 -0.50 2.26 19.72
CA MET A 1 0.04 1.05 19.02
C MET A 1 -0.47 1.02 17.60
N LEU A 2 0.29 0.50 16.63
CA LEU A 2 -0.15 0.38 15.24
C LEU A 2 -0.36 -1.10 14.88
N LEU A 3 -1.61 -1.49 14.68
CA LEU A 3 -2.01 -2.86 14.35
C LEU A 3 -2.23 -3.01 12.84
N GLY A 4 -1.89 -4.18 12.30
CA GLY A 4 -2.19 -4.53 10.92
C GLY A 4 -3.46 -5.38 10.85
N PHE A 5 -4.41 -5.00 10.01
CA PHE A 5 -5.60 -5.80 9.70
C PHE A 5 -5.53 -6.30 8.26
N LYS A 6 -5.99 -7.54 8.01
CA LYS A 6 -6.04 -8.13 6.67
C LYS A 6 -7.21 -9.11 6.57
N THR A 7 -8.00 -9.00 5.49
CA THR A 7 -9.15 -9.89 5.24
C THR A 7 -9.35 -10.17 3.75
N GLU A 8 -10.06 -11.25 3.42
CA GLU A 8 -10.45 -11.62 2.05
C GLU A 8 -11.62 -10.73 1.55
N LEU A 9 -11.57 -10.36 0.26
CA LEU A 9 -12.59 -9.58 -0.41
C LEU A 9 -13.58 -10.47 -1.17
N LYS A 10 -14.88 -10.15 -1.05
CA LYS A 10 -15.97 -10.71 -1.87
C LYS A 10 -16.13 -9.85 -3.12
N VAL A 11 -15.50 -10.26 -4.22
CA VAL A 11 -15.42 -9.48 -5.47
C VAL A 11 -16.22 -10.10 -6.62
N ASN A 12 -16.97 -9.26 -7.33
CA ASN A 12 -17.61 -9.64 -8.59
C ASN A 12 -16.64 -9.56 -9.78
N ASN A 13 -17.08 -9.96 -10.98
CA ASN A 13 -16.21 -10.00 -12.17
C ASN A 13 -15.68 -8.62 -12.57
N THR A 14 -16.52 -7.58 -12.54
CA THR A 14 -16.11 -6.20 -12.81
C THR A 14 -15.02 -5.73 -11.85
N GLN A 15 -15.20 -6.00 -10.56
CA GLN A 15 -14.20 -5.68 -9.53
C GLN A 15 -12.91 -6.48 -9.75
N LYS A 16 -12.98 -7.79 -10.01
CA LYS A 16 -11.79 -8.62 -10.30
C LYS A 16 -10.97 -8.04 -11.46
N ILE A 17 -11.63 -7.58 -12.52
CA ILE A 17 -10.97 -6.94 -13.67
C ILE A 17 -10.28 -5.64 -13.22
N LEU A 18 -11.00 -4.76 -12.50
CA LEU A 18 -10.42 -3.51 -12.01
C LEU A 18 -9.23 -3.74 -11.08
N LEU A 19 -9.32 -4.68 -10.14
CA LEU A 19 -8.22 -5.05 -9.24
C LEU A 19 -7.01 -5.57 -10.03
N ALA A 20 -7.25 -6.40 -11.04
CA ALA A 20 -6.19 -6.91 -11.91
C ALA A 20 -5.52 -5.79 -12.73
N LYS A 21 -6.29 -4.82 -13.25
CA LYS A 21 -5.77 -3.63 -13.93
C LYS A 21 -4.87 -2.80 -13.00
N HIS A 22 -5.32 -2.52 -11.78
CA HIS A 22 -4.54 -1.79 -10.78
C HIS A 22 -3.23 -2.51 -10.43
N ALA A 23 -3.28 -3.82 -10.17
CA ALA A 23 -2.09 -4.62 -9.90
C ALA A 23 -1.14 -4.67 -11.12
N GLY A 24 -1.70 -4.73 -12.33
CA GLY A 24 -0.94 -4.68 -13.57
C GLY A 24 -0.17 -3.38 -13.73
N VAL A 25 -0.83 -2.23 -13.53
CA VAL A 25 -0.19 -0.91 -13.59
C VAL A 25 0.88 -0.75 -12.52
N ALA A 26 0.60 -1.18 -11.28
CA ALA A 26 1.59 -1.15 -10.20
C ALA A 26 2.82 -2.02 -10.52
N ARG A 27 2.62 -3.22 -11.09
CA ARG A 27 3.69 -4.11 -11.52
C ARG A 27 4.54 -3.49 -12.63
N HIS A 28 3.90 -2.89 -13.63
CA HIS A 28 4.59 -2.24 -14.74
C HIS A 28 5.41 -1.05 -14.27
N ALA A 29 4.85 -0.17 -13.44
CA ALA A 29 5.56 0.95 -12.84
C ALA A 29 6.78 0.50 -12.02
N TRP A 30 6.63 -0.55 -11.20
CA TRP A 30 7.76 -1.15 -10.48
C TRP A 30 8.86 -1.62 -11.43
N ASN A 31 8.50 -2.40 -12.46
CA ASN A 31 9.48 -2.99 -13.37
C ASN A 31 10.20 -1.90 -14.20
N TRP A 32 9.46 -0.93 -14.70
CA TRP A 32 10.02 0.22 -15.41
C TRP A 32 11.01 1.00 -14.53
N GLY A 33 10.60 1.36 -13.30
CA GLY A 33 11.46 2.08 -12.37
C GLY A 33 12.70 1.26 -11.96
N LEU A 34 12.55 -0.06 -11.82
CA LEU A 34 13.66 -0.95 -11.50
C LEU A 34 14.66 -1.01 -12.66
N SER A 35 14.19 -1.07 -13.90
CA SER A 35 15.04 -1.03 -15.09
C SER A 35 15.85 0.27 -15.14
N LEU A 36 15.18 1.40 -14.97
CA LEU A 36 15.82 2.72 -14.99
C LEU A 36 16.88 2.85 -13.89
N THR A 37 16.54 2.46 -12.66
CA THR A 37 17.47 2.55 -11.53
C THR A 37 18.66 1.61 -11.66
N LYS A 38 18.48 0.42 -12.26
CA LYS A 38 19.60 -0.46 -12.60
C LYS A 38 20.55 0.18 -13.62
N ASN A 39 20.01 0.73 -14.70
CA ASN A 39 20.82 1.42 -15.72
C ASN A 39 21.62 2.58 -15.12
N ILE A 40 21.02 3.35 -14.19
CA ILE A 40 21.73 4.42 -13.46
C ILE A 40 22.89 3.86 -12.62
N LEU A 41 22.68 2.75 -11.91
CA LEU A 41 23.73 2.14 -11.10
C LEU A 41 24.85 1.55 -11.96
N ASP A 42 24.50 0.89 -13.06
CA ASP A 42 25.47 0.34 -14.00
C ASP A 42 26.29 1.47 -14.67
N ASN A 43 25.64 2.56 -15.07
CA ASN A 43 26.33 3.76 -15.55
C ASN A 43 27.28 4.33 -14.50
N ASN A 44 26.84 4.49 -13.26
CA ASN A 44 27.65 5.04 -12.18
C ASN A 44 28.83 4.14 -11.79
N LYS A 45 28.72 2.83 -12.04
CA LYS A 45 29.82 1.88 -11.86
C LYS A 45 30.88 2.05 -12.95
N ASN A 46 30.46 2.29 -14.19
CA ASN A 46 31.37 2.45 -15.34
C ASN A 46 31.95 3.87 -15.43
N ASN A 47 31.25 4.89 -14.90
CA ASN A 47 31.61 6.30 -14.96
C ASN A 47 31.72 6.90 -13.54
N PRO A 48 32.76 6.53 -12.76
CA PRO A 48 32.86 6.92 -11.35
C PRO A 48 33.06 8.42 -11.12
N GLU A 49 33.61 9.15 -12.10
CA GLU A 49 33.85 10.60 -12.03
C GLU A 49 32.62 11.45 -12.36
N ALA A 50 31.63 10.87 -13.05
CA ALA A 50 30.42 11.57 -13.52
C ALA A 50 29.14 10.81 -13.12
N LYS A 51 28.93 10.63 -11.81
CA LYS A 51 27.81 9.86 -11.28
C LYS A 51 26.48 10.60 -11.44
N ILE A 52 25.49 9.89 -11.98
CA ILE A 52 24.10 10.31 -12.00
C ILE A 52 23.50 10.13 -10.60
N LYS A 53 22.83 11.15 -10.08
CA LYS A 53 22.14 11.08 -8.79
C LYS A 53 21.06 9.99 -8.80
N PHE A 54 21.06 9.13 -7.78
CA PHE A 54 20.04 8.10 -7.65
C PHE A 54 18.65 8.73 -7.35
N PRO A 55 17.60 8.38 -8.10
CA PRO A 55 16.34 9.11 -8.06
C PRO A 55 15.54 8.85 -6.78
N THR A 56 14.74 9.83 -6.38
CA THR A 56 13.70 9.66 -5.35
C THR A 56 12.46 8.99 -5.94
N SER A 57 11.56 8.52 -5.07
CA SER A 57 10.26 8.03 -5.55
C SER A 57 9.42 9.11 -6.26
N ILE A 58 9.66 10.38 -5.93
CA ILE A 58 9.00 11.53 -6.58
C ILE A 58 9.55 11.71 -7.99
N ASP A 59 10.88 11.68 -8.16
CA ASP A 59 11.53 11.80 -9.48
C ASP A 59 11.07 10.68 -10.41
N LEU A 60 11.11 9.43 -9.93
CA LEU A 60 10.61 8.28 -10.67
C LEU A 60 9.14 8.45 -11.09
N HIS A 61 8.30 8.98 -10.21
CA HIS A 61 6.88 9.15 -10.53
C HIS A 61 6.67 10.26 -11.55
N LYS A 62 7.40 11.38 -11.46
CA LYS A 62 7.36 12.46 -12.46
C LYS A 62 7.76 11.95 -13.84
N TRP A 63 8.88 11.23 -13.92
CA TRP A 63 9.35 10.65 -15.19
C TRP A 63 8.39 9.59 -15.73
N LEU A 64 7.82 8.74 -14.87
CA LEU A 64 6.79 7.79 -15.30
C LEU A 64 5.59 8.51 -15.91
N VAL A 65 5.13 9.59 -15.27
CA VAL A 65 3.98 10.37 -15.76
C VAL A 65 4.28 11.06 -17.09
N ALA A 66 5.51 11.53 -17.30
CA ALA A 66 5.92 12.20 -18.53
C ALA A 66 6.20 11.22 -19.68
N LEU A 67 6.88 10.10 -19.41
CA LEU A 67 7.47 9.24 -20.46
C LEU A 67 6.70 7.95 -20.70
N VAL A 68 5.97 7.46 -19.70
CA VAL A 68 5.32 6.13 -19.76
C VAL A 68 3.82 6.30 -19.85
N LYS A 69 3.24 7.10 -18.96
CA LYS A 69 1.78 7.22 -18.86
C LYS A 69 1.08 7.60 -20.19
N PRO A 70 1.60 8.53 -21.02
CA PRO A 70 0.97 8.89 -22.30
C PRO A 70 0.94 7.73 -23.31
N GLU A 71 1.99 6.90 -23.30
CA GLU A 71 2.15 5.75 -24.22
C GLU A 71 1.20 4.59 -23.89
N TYR A 72 0.61 4.59 -22.69
CA TYR A 72 -0.14 3.46 -22.16
C TYR A 72 -1.51 3.89 -21.61
N SER A 73 -2.54 3.87 -22.47
CA SER A 73 -3.92 4.27 -22.15
C SER A 73 -4.50 3.63 -20.88
N TRP A 74 -4.13 2.39 -20.58
CA TRP A 74 -4.57 1.65 -19.39
C TRP A 74 -4.08 2.23 -18.05
N TYR A 75 -3.13 3.16 -18.05
CA TYR A 75 -2.79 3.95 -16.85
C TYR A 75 -3.90 4.91 -16.41
N TYR A 76 -4.78 5.34 -17.32
CA TYR A 76 -5.89 6.25 -17.02
C TYR A 76 -7.09 5.54 -16.41
N GLU A 77 -7.17 4.22 -16.58
CA GLU A 77 -8.24 3.36 -16.07
C GLU A 77 -8.13 3.06 -14.56
N VAL A 78 -6.99 3.40 -13.94
CA VAL A 78 -6.71 3.08 -12.54
C VAL A 78 -6.48 4.33 -11.71
N SER A 79 -6.42 4.17 -10.39
CA SER A 79 -5.98 5.25 -9.50
C SER A 79 -4.49 5.57 -9.72
N LYS A 80 -4.14 6.87 -9.75
CA LYS A 80 -2.76 7.35 -9.79
C LYS A 80 -1.88 6.79 -8.67
N CYS A 81 -2.51 6.39 -7.56
CA CYS A 81 -1.85 5.90 -6.36
C CYS A 81 -1.20 4.53 -6.62
N ALA A 82 -1.77 3.70 -7.50
CA ALA A 82 -1.24 2.37 -7.79
C ALA A 82 0.22 2.41 -8.33
N PRO A 83 0.54 3.16 -9.42
CA PRO A 83 1.92 3.30 -9.87
C PRO A 83 2.78 4.14 -8.92
N GLN A 84 2.22 5.16 -8.26
CA GLN A 84 2.96 6.01 -7.32
C GLN A 84 3.49 5.22 -6.12
N TYR A 85 2.65 4.41 -5.48
CA TYR A 85 3.06 3.56 -4.37
C TYR A 85 4.00 2.43 -4.82
N ALA A 86 3.84 1.90 -6.03
CA ALA A 86 4.79 0.92 -6.57
C ALA A 86 6.21 1.49 -6.61
N LEU A 87 6.37 2.73 -7.07
CA LEU A 87 7.65 3.43 -7.11
C LEU A 87 8.17 3.82 -5.71
N ARG A 88 7.28 4.19 -4.79
CA ARG A 88 7.65 4.42 -3.37
C ARG A 88 8.17 3.13 -2.72
N HIS A 89 7.51 2.00 -2.97
CA HIS A 89 7.96 0.70 -2.48
C HIS A 89 9.29 0.28 -3.12
N LEU A 90 9.49 0.56 -4.42
CA LEU A 90 10.76 0.31 -5.09
C LEU A 90 11.89 1.14 -4.46
N ARG A 91 11.66 2.43 -4.24
CA ARG A 91 12.65 3.30 -3.60
C ARG A 91 13.04 2.79 -2.22
N ARG A 92 12.06 2.40 -1.41
CA ARG A 92 12.31 1.78 -0.10
C ARG A 92 13.11 0.48 -0.20
N ALA A 93 12.83 -0.37 -1.20
CA ALA A 93 13.59 -1.60 -1.40
C ALA A 93 15.05 -1.33 -1.75
N TRP A 94 15.32 -0.27 -2.53
CA TRP A 94 16.68 0.21 -2.76
C TRP A 94 17.32 0.78 -1.50
N ASP A 95 16.62 1.58 -0.71
CA ASP A 95 17.15 2.10 0.57
C ASP A 95 17.53 0.96 1.52
N ASP A 96 16.68 -0.07 1.64
CA ASP A 96 16.95 -1.28 2.44
C ASP A 96 18.19 -2.03 1.91
N CYS A 97 18.34 -2.11 0.58
CA CYS A 97 19.50 -2.71 -0.10
C CYS A 97 20.79 -1.93 0.15
N PHE A 98 20.77 -0.60 0.05
CA PHE A 98 21.93 0.25 0.30
C PHE A 98 22.36 0.20 1.77
N LYS A 99 21.41 0.02 2.69
CA LYS A 99 21.67 -0.27 4.11
C LYS A 99 22.13 -1.71 4.37
N LYS A 100 22.26 -2.56 3.35
CA LYS A 100 22.63 -3.98 3.43
C LYS A 100 21.70 -4.81 4.33
N THR A 101 20.45 -4.37 4.52
CA THR A 101 19.46 -5.10 5.33
C THR A 101 18.65 -6.09 4.50
N LYS A 102 18.59 -5.89 3.17
CA LYS A 102 17.90 -6.77 2.22
C LYS A 102 18.69 -6.87 0.91
N LEU A 103 18.36 -7.90 0.13
CA LEU A 103 18.87 -8.07 -1.23
C LEU A 103 18.29 -7.01 -2.19
N PRO A 104 18.97 -6.76 -3.33
CA PRO A 104 18.48 -5.85 -4.35
C PRO A 104 17.06 -6.20 -4.83
N PRO A 105 16.23 -5.18 -5.17
CA PRO A 105 14.90 -5.41 -5.71
C PRO A 105 14.94 -6.20 -7.03
N ARG A 106 13.94 -7.07 -7.21
CA ARG A 106 13.79 -7.95 -8.38
C ARG A 106 12.60 -7.53 -9.23
N PHE A 107 12.65 -7.85 -10.52
CA PHE A 107 11.50 -7.67 -11.41
C PHE A 107 10.33 -8.52 -10.93
N LYS A 108 9.14 -7.93 -10.95
CA LYS A 108 7.88 -8.57 -10.60
C LYS A 108 7.29 -9.30 -11.80
N LYS A 109 6.66 -10.45 -11.55
CA LYS A 109 5.99 -11.28 -12.56
C LYS A 109 4.48 -11.27 -12.34
N LYS A 110 3.69 -11.33 -13.41
CA LYS A 110 2.24 -11.46 -13.33
C LYS A 110 1.86 -12.74 -12.60
N GLY A 111 0.84 -12.70 -11.75
CA GLY A 111 0.41 -13.84 -10.95
C GLY A 111 1.30 -14.14 -9.74
N LYS A 112 2.46 -13.49 -9.60
CA LYS A 112 3.35 -13.62 -8.46
C LYS A 112 3.34 -12.34 -7.63
N SER A 113 2.68 -12.41 -6.47
CA SER A 113 2.60 -11.28 -5.52
C SER A 113 1.99 -10.01 -6.15
N ASP A 114 0.93 -10.18 -6.94
CA ASP A 114 0.17 -9.06 -7.49
C ASP A 114 -0.43 -8.24 -6.36
N SER A 115 -0.08 -6.95 -6.28
CA SER A 115 -0.52 -6.06 -5.22
C SER A 115 -0.44 -4.60 -5.65
N PHE A 116 -1.29 -3.76 -5.07
CA PHE A 116 -1.22 -2.32 -5.22
C PHE A 116 -1.74 -1.64 -3.95
N THR A 117 -1.32 -0.39 -3.74
CA THR A 117 -1.72 0.42 -2.59
C THR A 117 -2.50 1.63 -3.07
N LEU A 118 -3.57 1.95 -2.36
CA LEU A 118 -4.41 3.13 -2.56
C LEU A 118 -4.43 3.95 -1.28
N ASP A 119 -4.46 5.27 -1.43
CA ASP A 119 -4.72 6.25 -0.38
C ASP A 119 -5.83 7.23 -0.84
N GLY A 120 -6.18 8.18 0.02
CA GLY A 120 -7.23 9.16 -0.26
C GLY A 120 -8.57 8.81 0.41
N SER A 121 -9.68 9.01 -0.30
CA SER A 121 -11.03 8.77 0.24
C SER A 121 -11.27 7.27 0.45
N ILE A 122 -11.06 6.84 1.70
CA ILE A 122 -11.27 5.47 2.16
C ILE A 122 -12.32 5.52 3.27
N ASN A 123 -13.42 4.80 3.08
CA ASN A 123 -14.52 4.75 4.05
C ASN A 123 -14.71 3.30 4.47
N VAL A 124 -14.67 3.05 5.78
CA VAL A 124 -14.80 1.71 6.37
C VAL A 124 -16.19 1.57 6.96
N GLU A 125 -16.88 0.51 6.56
CA GLU A 125 -18.13 0.04 7.16
C GLU A 125 -17.95 -1.38 7.69
N PRO A 126 -18.87 -1.92 8.51
CA PRO A 126 -18.71 -3.23 9.14
C PRO A 126 -18.31 -4.36 8.19
N ASN A 127 -18.89 -4.47 7.00
CA ASN A 127 -18.62 -5.60 6.08
C ASN A 127 -18.21 -5.15 4.66
N ARG A 128 -17.82 -3.88 4.51
CA ARG A 128 -17.37 -3.34 3.23
C ARG A 128 -16.49 -2.11 3.42
N ILE A 129 -15.66 -1.85 2.42
CA ILE A 129 -14.76 -0.70 2.39
C ILE A 129 -14.84 -0.02 1.03
N LYS A 130 -14.98 1.30 1.02
CA LYS A 130 -14.95 2.11 -0.20
C LYS A 130 -13.52 2.53 -0.46
N VAL A 131 -13.03 2.29 -1.68
CA VAL A 131 -11.70 2.74 -2.11
C VAL A 131 -11.80 3.54 -3.42
N PRO A 132 -10.85 4.46 -3.69
CA PRO A 132 -10.90 5.28 -4.89
C PRO A 132 -10.90 4.46 -6.18
N ARG A 133 -11.63 4.94 -7.20
CA ARG A 133 -11.80 4.35 -8.55
C ARG A 133 -12.47 2.96 -8.62
N ILE A 134 -12.42 2.16 -7.56
CA ILE A 134 -13.03 0.82 -7.52
C ILE A 134 -14.40 0.84 -6.83
N GLY A 135 -14.61 1.75 -5.86
CA GLY A 135 -15.85 1.85 -5.11
C GLY A 135 -15.93 0.88 -3.92
N TRP A 136 -17.13 0.42 -3.60
CA TRP A 136 -17.39 -0.46 -2.45
C TRP A 136 -16.92 -1.89 -2.70
N LEU A 137 -16.08 -2.40 -1.82
CA LEU A 137 -15.61 -3.78 -1.79
C LEU A 137 -16.15 -4.48 -0.54
N LYS A 138 -16.88 -5.58 -0.71
CA LYS A 138 -17.39 -6.40 0.40
C LYS A 138 -16.27 -7.26 0.98
N THR A 139 -16.33 -7.57 2.27
CA THR A 139 -15.35 -8.40 2.98
C THR A 139 -15.99 -9.69 3.52
N TYR A 140 -15.15 -10.70 3.78
CA TYR A 140 -15.59 -11.90 4.51
C TYR A 140 -15.72 -11.65 6.01
N GLU A 141 -14.76 -10.94 6.59
CA GLU A 141 -14.76 -10.61 8.00
C GLU A 141 -15.26 -9.19 8.24
N ARG A 142 -15.73 -8.95 9.47
CA ARG A 142 -16.12 -7.62 9.92
C ARG A 142 -14.88 -6.75 10.09
N LEU A 143 -14.89 -5.56 9.48
CA LEU A 143 -13.83 -4.57 9.55
C LEU A 143 -13.83 -3.84 10.90
N PRO A 144 -12.66 -3.45 11.43
CA PRO A 144 -12.57 -2.62 12.64
C PRO A 144 -13.23 -1.25 12.46
N GLN A 145 -14.17 -0.93 13.36
CA GLN A 145 -14.95 0.32 13.32
C GLN A 145 -14.24 1.45 14.05
N GLY A 146 -14.60 2.69 13.70
CA GLY A 146 -13.96 3.90 14.25
C GLY A 146 -12.53 4.11 13.75
N THR A 147 -12.14 3.44 12.64
CA THR A 147 -10.81 3.55 12.05
C THR A 147 -10.87 4.23 10.69
N ASN A 148 -9.95 5.16 10.44
CA ASN A 148 -9.79 5.84 9.15
C ASN A 148 -8.38 5.59 8.59
N PRO A 149 -8.17 4.45 7.90
CA PRO A 149 -6.85 4.12 7.39
C PRO A 149 -6.41 5.12 6.32
N LYS A 150 -5.20 5.68 6.48
CA LYS A 150 -4.59 6.59 5.50
C LYS A 150 -4.36 5.94 4.14
N SER A 151 -4.12 4.63 4.14
CA SER A 151 -3.90 3.85 2.92
C SER A 151 -4.27 2.39 3.15
N VAL A 152 -4.67 1.71 2.07
CA VAL A 152 -4.99 0.29 2.01
C VAL A 152 -4.15 -0.38 0.93
N THR A 153 -3.69 -1.60 1.19
CA THR A 153 -3.04 -2.45 0.18
C THR A 153 -3.96 -3.59 -0.19
N ILE A 154 -4.20 -3.76 -1.49
CA ILE A 154 -4.94 -4.89 -2.04
C ILE A 154 -3.95 -5.84 -2.71
N SER A 155 -4.06 -7.14 -2.43
CA SER A 155 -3.14 -8.16 -2.94
C SER A 155 -3.87 -9.43 -3.38
N LYS A 156 -3.31 -10.15 -4.35
CA LYS A 156 -3.82 -11.42 -4.85
C LYS A 156 -2.95 -12.57 -4.34
N ARG A 157 -3.59 -13.59 -3.76
CA ARG A 157 -2.95 -14.86 -3.34
C ARG A 157 -3.90 -16.02 -3.65
N ALA A 158 -3.41 -17.08 -4.29
CA ALA A 158 -4.21 -18.26 -4.63
C ALA A 158 -5.57 -17.91 -5.28
N ASN A 159 -5.55 -17.04 -6.29
CA ASN A 159 -6.74 -16.51 -6.98
C ASN A 159 -7.76 -15.72 -6.15
N LYS A 160 -7.48 -15.47 -4.87
CA LYS A 160 -8.28 -14.64 -3.98
C LYS A 160 -7.66 -13.27 -3.79
N TRP A 161 -8.53 -12.28 -3.58
CA TRP A 161 -8.12 -10.90 -3.32
C TRP A 161 -8.26 -10.59 -1.84
N PHE A 162 -7.26 -9.92 -1.29
CA PHE A 162 -7.21 -9.53 0.11
C PHE A 162 -6.97 -8.04 0.21
N ILE A 163 -7.56 -7.40 1.21
CA ILE A 163 -7.25 -6.03 1.59
C ILE A 163 -6.56 -6.01 2.95
N SER A 164 -5.57 -5.16 3.11
CA SER A 164 -4.88 -4.92 4.38
C SER A 164 -4.64 -3.44 4.62
N PHE A 165 -4.74 -3.02 5.88
CA PHE A 165 -4.46 -1.64 6.28
C PHE A 165 -4.02 -1.56 7.73
N LYS A 166 -3.52 -0.39 8.10
CA LYS A 166 -3.02 -0.10 9.45
C LYS A 166 -4.12 0.57 10.27
N ILE A 167 -4.20 0.19 11.53
CA ILE A 167 -5.12 0.73 12.51
C ILE A 167 -4.29 1.47 13.56
N GLU A 168 -4.56 2.75 13.71
CA GLU A 168 -4.02 3.55 14.80
C GLU A 168 -4.91 3.29 16.03
N SER A 169 -4.39 2.57 17.03
CA SER A 169 -5.05 2.42 18.33
C SER A 169 -4.40 3.39 19.30
N THR A 170 -5.17 4.39 19.74
CA THR A 170 -4.92 5.11 20.98
C THR A 170 -5.19 4.13 22.13
N PRO A 171 -4.27 3.97 23.11
CA PRO A 171 -4.56 3.19 24.29
C PRO A 171 -5.73 3.87 25.01
N ASN A 172 -6.84 3.16 25.13
CA ASN A 172 -8.02 3.65 25.82
C ASN A 172 -7.75 3.50 27.32
N THR A 173 -7.25 4.55 27.98
CA THR A 173 -7.23 4.62 29.45
C THR A 173 -8.67 4.88 29.91
N SER A 174 -9.55 3.90 29.81
CA SER A 174 -10.81 3.92 30.54
C SER A 174 -10.51 3.52 31.98
N ARG A 175 -10.34 4.53 32.83
CA ARG A 175 -10.31 4.36 34.29
C ARG A 175 -11.53 3.55 34.71
N LEU A 176 -11.29 2.44 35.40
CA LEU A 176 -12.31 1.76 36.20
C LEU A 176 -12.96 2.81 37.10
N SER A 177 -14.24 3.10 36.88
CA SER A 177 -15.01 3.91 37.81
C SER A 177 -15.02 3.16 39.15
N GLN A 178 -14.34 3.70 40.15
CA GLN A 178 -14.48 3.28 41.54
C GLN A 178 -15.96 3.40 41.91
N LYS A 179 -16.68 2.26 41.94
CA LYS A 179 -17.96 2.19 42.62
C LYS A 179 -17.68 2.37 44.11
N SER A 180 -18.33 3.39 44.65
CA SER A 180 -18.32 3.80 46.05
C SER A 180 -18.56 2.64 47.01
N PHE A 181 -17.60 2.35 47.88
CA PHE A 181 -17.87 1.71 49.17
C PHE A 181 -17.97 2.81 50.21
N LYS A 182 -19.21 3.11 50.64
CA LYS A 182 -19.50 3.88 51.84
C LYS A 182 -19.08 3.01 53.04
N LEU A 183 -18.03 3.38 53.74
CA LEU A 183 -17.73 2.84 55.06
C LEU A 183 -18.59 3.58 56.09
N ILE A 184 -19.36 2.80 56.84
CA ILE A 184 -20.16 3.21 57.99
C ILE A 184 -19.19 3.28 59.18
N GLU A 185 -18.94 4.47 59.72
CA GLU A 185 -18.28 4.61 61.03
C GLU A 185 -19.32 4.37 62.13
N ILE A 186 -19.12 3.30 62.90
CA ILE A 186 -19.75 3.11 64.21
C ILE A 186 -18.84 3.79 65.23
N LYS A 187 -19.34 4.83 65.88
CA LYS A 187 -18.68 5.52 66.99
C LYS A 187 -18.76 4.66 68.26
N HIS A 188 -17.65 4.53 68.96
CA HIS A 188 -17.60 4.32 70.41
C HIS A 188 -17.27 5.65 71.08
#